data_AF-M8ADC3-F1
#
_entry.id   AF-M8ADC3-F1
#
_cell.length_a   1.000
_cell.length_b   1.000
_cell.length_c   1.000
_cell.angle_alpha   90.00
_cell.angle_beta   90.00
_cell.angle_gamma   90.00
#
_symmetry.space_group_name_H-M   'P 1'
#
loop_
_entity.id
_entity.type
_entity.pdbx_description
1 polymer ?
#
loop_
_entity_poly.entity_id
_entity_poly.type
_entity_poly.pdbx_seq_one_letter_code
_entity_poly.pdbx_strand_id
1 'polypeptide(L)'
;MTADVSLGRDGLTHNMLNDIHNHWKHGEGVRVKCLGVPTVDMQNVCRELEDKTGGLIIHRHGGQLILYRGRHYHPKKRPVIPLMLWKPAEPIYPRLIKTTIEGLTVQETKEMRKKGLHAPVLTKLAKNGYYASLVSMVRDGFLADELVRIDCKGLPKSDYRKIGVKLRDLVPCVLVSFDKEQIIVWRGKDHDESIQDNMHKAFPSVLQLESAAGENEQEEASSESVAGENEHGEKEETSVDCSSDEWSEISSSDNVPDDK
;
A
#
# COMPACT_ATOMS: atom_id res chain seq x y z
N MET A 1 -19.36 20.56 16.92
CA MET A 1 -19.27 20.29 15.47
C MET A 1 -17.80 20.21 15.08
N THR A 2 -17.34 19.06 14.59
CA THR A 2 -15.96 18.91 14.10
C THR A 2 -15.80 19.64 12.76
N ALA A 3 -14.76 20.46 12.62
CA ALA A 3 -14.48 21.16 11.37
C ALA A 3 -14.12 20.18 10.23
N ASP A 4 -14.57 20.48 9.02
CA ASP A 4 -14.37 19.66 7.82
C ASP A 4 -13.42 20.36 6.84
N VAL A 5 -12.33 19.67 6.50
CA VAL A 5 -11.36 20.12 5.48
C VAL A 5 -11.29 19.05 4.39
N SER A 6 -11.39 19.45 3.11
CA SER A 6 -11.40 18.51 1.98
C SER A 6 -10.08 18.56 1.20
N LEU A 7 -9.35 17.43 1.18
CA LEU A 7 -8.19 17.20 0.33
C LEU A 7 -8.67 16.90 -1.08
N GLY A 8 -8.45 17.88 -1.96
CA GLY A 8 -8.83 17.81 -3.37
C GLY A 8 -7.80 17.12 -4.25
N ARG A 9 -8.02 17.22 -5.56
CA ARG A 9 -7.20 16.62 -6.63
C ARG A 9 -5.75 17.10 -6.64
N ASP A 10 -5.49 18.29 -6.11
CA ASP A 10 -4.16 18.90 -6.04
C ASP A 10 -3.33 18.41 -4.85
N GLY A 11 -3.92 17.57 -3.98
CA GLY A 11 -3.25 17.04 -2.79
C GLY A 11 -3.14 18.06 -1.67
N LEU A 12 -2.08 17.95 -0.88
CA LEU A 12 -1.86 18.80 0.29
C LEU A 12 -1.35 20.19 -0.13
N THR A 13 -2.22 21.21 0.00
CA THR A 13 -1.89 22.60 -0.35
C THR A 13 -1.61 23.46 0.87
N HIS A 14 -0.92 24.59 0.68
CA HIS A 14 -0.67 25.56 1.75
C HIS A 14 -1.96 26.11 2.37
N ASN A 15 -2.97 26.38 1.54
CA ASN A 15 -4.25 26.93 1.99
C ASN A 15 -4.93 25.94 2.95
N MET A 16 -4.92 24.65 2.61
CA MET A 16 -5.48 23.62 3.49
C MET A 16 -4.75 23.50 4.82
N LEU A 17 -3.42 23.61 4.84
CA LEU A 17 -2.67 23.64 6.09
C LEU A 17 -3.08 24.86 6.92
N ASN A 18 -3.27 26.01 6.29
CA ASN A 18 -3.76 27.20 6.96
C ASN A 18 -5.15 27.02 7.57
N ASP A 19 -6.05 26.37 6.83
CA ASP A 19 -7.41 26.08 7.29
C ASP A 19 -7.41 25.13 8.49
N ILE A 20 -6.61 24.05 8.44
CA ILE A 20 -6.41 23.13 9.58
C ILE A 20 -5.95 23.90 10.82
N HIS A 21 -4.90 24.71 10.68
CA HIS A 21 -4.35 25.50 11.78
C HIS A 21 -5.32 26.57 12.30
N ASN A 22 -6.18 27.12 11.44
CA ASN A 22 -7.23 28.05 11.83
C ASN A 22 -8.33 27.35 12.64
N HIS A 23 -8.73 26.14 12.23
CA HIS A 23 -9.68 25.33 12.99
C HIS A 23 -9.13 24.93 14.36
N TRP A 24 -7.84 24.64 14.46
CA TRP A 24 -7.18 24.31 15.74
C TRP A 24 -7.11 25.44 16.76
N LYS A 25 -7.48 26.68 16.37
CA LYS A 25 -7.70 27.78 17.32
C LYS A 25 -9.00 27.63 18.11
N HIS A 26 -10.00 26.97 17.53
CA HIS A 26 -11.36 26.88 18.07
C HIS A 26 -11.78 25.46 18.44
N GLY A 27 -11.07 24.44 17.97
CA GLY A 27 -11.35 23.04 18.26
C GLY A 27 -10.09 22.18 18.28
N GLU A 28 -10.18 20.99 18.86
CA GLU A 28 -9.00 20.15 19.06
C GLU A 28 -8.74 19.16 17.92
N GLY A 29 -9.80 18.81 17.20
CA GLY A 29 -9.76 17.86 16.10
C GLY A 29 -10.37 18.43 14.82
N VAL A 30 -9.79 18.03 13.68
CA VAL A 30 -10.25 18.38 12.33
C VAL A 30 -10.49 17.08 11.56
N ARG A 31 -11.65 16.98 10.90
CA ARG A 31 -11.95 15.88 10.00
C ARG A 31 -11.48 16.24 8.60
N VAL A 32 -10.61 15.41 8.03
CA VAL A 32 -10.05 15.59 6.70
C VAL A 32 -10.63 14.54 5.76
N LYS A 33 -11.26 14.99 4.67
CA LYS A 33 -11.81 14.11 3.62
C LYS A 33 -10.87 14.10 2.41
N CYS A 34 -10.27 12.96 2.10
CA CYS A 34 -9.34 12.75 0.99
C CYS A 34 -10.09 12.26 -0.24
N LEU A 35 -9.95 12.98 -1.36
CA LEU A 35 -10.53 12.63 -2.64
C LEU A 35 -9.49 12.81 -3.77
N GLY A 36 -9.63 11.99 -4.80
CA GLY A 36 -8.83 11.99 -6.02
C GLY A 36 -7.55 11.15 -5.92
N VAL A 37 -6.58 11.53 -6.74
CA VAL A 37 -5.25 10.90 -6.85
C VAL A 37 -4.54 10.63 -5.52
N PRO A 38 -4.55 11.49 -4.48
CA PRO A 38 -3.86 11.20 -3.22
C PRO A 38 -4.35 9.93 -2.53
N THR A 39 -5.57 9.48 -2.80
CA THR A 39 -6.15 8.29 -2.17
C THR A 39 -5.52 6.97 -2.63
N VAL A 40 -4.73 6.98 -3.71
CA VAL A 40 -3.95 5.81 -4.14
C VAL A 40 -2.88 5.44 -3.09
N ASP A 41 -2.36 6.43 -2.36
CA ASP A 41 -1.34 6.25 -1.33
C ASP A 41 -1.75 7.00 -0.05
N MET A 42 -2.69 6.41 0.68
CA MET A 42 -3.16 6.99 1.94
C MET A 42 -2.08 7.03 3.01
N GLN A 43 -1.10 6.12 2.99
CA GLN A 43 0.00 6.08 3.94
C GLN A 43 0.90 7.32 3.79
N ASN A 44 1.30 7.65 2.56
CA ASN A 44 2.10 8.85 2.31
C ASN A 44 1.34 10.12 2.65
N VAL A 45 0.04 10.19 2.34
CA VAL A 45 -0.80 11.34 2.73
C VAL A 45 -0.87 11.50 4.24
N CYS A 46 -1.03 10.40 4.98
CA CYS A 46 -1.05 10.45 6.45
C CYS A 46 0.28 10.98 6.99
N ARG A 47 1.40 10.44 6.51
CA ARG A 47 2.74 10.89 6.89
C ARG A 47 2.97 12.36 6.56
N GLU A 48 2.63 12.79 5.35
CA GLU A 48 2.78 14.18 4.93
C GLU A 48 1.91 15.13 5.76
N LEU A 49 0.69 14.72 6.12
CA LEU A 49 -0.17 15.50 7.01
C LEU A 49 0.45 15.66 8.40
N GLU A 50 0.93 14.59 9.00
CA GLU A 50 1.58 14.62 10.32
C GLU A 50 2.86 15.47 10.29
N ASP A 51 3.72 15.26 9.30
CA ASP A 51 4.98 16.00 9.13
C ASP A 51 4.76 17.50 8.91
N LYS A 52 3.75 17.89 8.10
CA LYS A 52 3.51 19.30 7.75
C LYS A 52 2.69 20.05 8.78
N THR A 53 1.73 19.39 9.42
CA THR A 53 0.87 20.04 10.41
C THR A 53 1.43 19.95 11.83
N GLY A 54 2.28 18.95 12.10
CA GLY A 54 2.72 18.58 13.46
C GLY A 54 1.60 17.97 14.31
N GLY A 55 0.45 17.65 13.71
CA GLY A 55 -0.65 16.95 14.36
C GLY A 55 -0.49 15.43 14.29
N LEU A 56 -1.37 14.72 14.99
CA LEU A 56 -1.43 13.26 15.04
C LEU A 56 -2.74 12.77 14.46
N ILE A 57 -2.71 11.72 13.64
CA ILE A 57 -3.92 11.09 13.12
C ILE A 57 -4.44 10.08 14.15
N ILE A 58 -5.62 10.33 14.71
CA ILE A 58 -6.24 9.45 15.72
C ILE A 58 -7.10 8.37 15.06
N HIS A 59 -7.77 8.72 13.96
CA HIS A 59 -8.69 7.82 13.30
C HIS A 59 -8.52 7.90 11.78
N ARG A 60 -8.51 6.72 11.16
CA ARG A 60 -8.46 6.53 9.71
C ARG A 60 -9.54 5.55 9.30
N HIS A 61 -10.48 6.01 8.48
CA HIS A 61 -11.47 5.16 7.86
C HIS A 61 -11.68 5.55 6.41
N GLY A 62 -11.24 4.67 5.51
CA GLY A 62 -11.28 4.92 4.08
C GLY A 62 -10.56 6.22 3.70
N GLY A 63 -11.28 7.11 3.01
CA GLY A 63 -10.79 8.45 2.67
C GLY A 63 -10.99 9.51 3.76
N GLN A 64 -11.47 9.14 4.95
CA GLN A 64 -11.73 10.07 6.05
C GLN A 64 -10.69 9.90 7.15
N LEU A 65 -10.12 11.02 7.59
CA LEU A 65 -9.10 11.08 8.63
C LEU A 65 -9.56 12.05 9.73
N ILE A 66 -9.22 11.75 10.98
CA ILE A 66 -9.38 12.68 12.09
C ILE A 66 -7.98 13.07 12.58
N LEU A 67 -7.65 14.34 12.39
CA LEU A 67 -6.37 14.93 12.74
C LEU A 67 -6.50 15.73 14.04
N TYR A 68 -5.65 15.42 15.00
CA TYR A 68 -5.60 16.04 16.31
C TYR A 68 -4.35 16.91 16.45
N ARG A 69 -4.54 18.13 16.98
CA ARG A 69 -3.47 19.13 17.10
C ARG A 69 -2.40 18.80 18.16
N GLY A 70 -2.69 17.89 19.09
CA GLY A 70 -1.89 17.65 20.29
C GLY A 70 -2.35 18.46 21.52
N ARG A 71 -2.00 17.98 22.72
CA ARG A 71 -2.43 18.62 24.00
C ARG A 71 -1.88 20.03 24.20
N HIS A 72 -0.73 20.35 23.63
CA HIS A 72 -0.01 21.62 23.81
C HIS A 72 0.20 22.38 22.49
N TYR A 73 -0.84 22.45 21.65
CA TYR A 73 -0.76 23.22 20.42
C TYR A 73 -0.64 24.72 20.71
N HIS A 74 0.47 25.32 20.26
CA HIS A 74 0.72 26.75 20.37
C HIS A 74 0.60 27.41 18.99
N PRO A 75 -0.43 28.23 18.73
CA PRO A 75 -0.64 28.86 17.42
C PRO A 75 0.56 29.69 16.93
N LYS A 76 1.35 30.24 17.87
CA LYS A 76 2.53 31.08 17.58
C LYS A 76 3.77 30.28 17.15
N LYS A 77 3.84 28.99 17.46
CA LYS A 77 4.96 28.09 17.08
C LYS A 77 4.72 27.39 15.75
N ARG A 78 3.68 27.79 15.02
CA ARG A 78 3.32 27.19 13.74
C ARG A 78 4.44 27.44 12.72
N PRO A 79 4.80 26.42 11.90
CA PRO A 79 5.67 26.64 10.76
C PRO A 79 4.99 27.61 9.78
N VAL A 80 5.60 28.78 9.57
CA VAL A 80 5.19 29.72 8.52
C VAL A 80 5.70 29.16 7.20
N ILE A 81 4.79 28.65 6.39
CA ILE A 81 5.13 28.22 5.04
C ILE A 81 5.13 29.49 4.18
N PRO A 82 6.28 29.91 3.63
CA PRO A 82 6.33 31.11 2.82
C PRO A 82 5.44 30.95 1.59
N LEU A 83 4.65 31.96 1.29
CA LEU A 83 3.97 32.05 -0.01
C LEU A 83 5.06 32.13 -1.08
N MET A 84 5.20 31.09 -1.89
CA MET A 84 6.16 31.06 -2.97
C MET A 84 5.78 32.12 -4.01
N LEU A 85 6.34 33.33 -3.88
CA LEU A 85 6.13 34.45 -4.80
C LEU A 85 6.94 34.29 -6.10
N TRP A 86 8.00 33.48 -6.06
CA TRP A 86 8.83 33.16 -7.21
C TRP A 86 8.32 31.88 -7.87
N LYS A 87 7.89 31.97 -9.14
CA LYS A 87 7.63 30.80 -9.99
C LYS A 87 8.97 30.40 -10.63
N PRO A 88 9.69 29.39 -10.12
CA PRO A 88 10.83 28.86 -10.87
C PRO A 88 10.37 28.45 -12.27
N ALA A 89 11.28 28.51 -13.24
CA ALA A 89 11.00 27.98 -14.58
C ALA A 89 10.45 26.56 -14.45
N GLU A 90 9.35 26.27 -15.14
CA GLU A 90 8.68 24.97 -15.02
C GLU A 90 9.69 23.87 -15.35
N PRO A 91 9.94 22.93 -14.43
CA PRO A 91 10.89 21.87 -14.70
C PRO A 91 10.41 21.06 -15.91
N ILE A 92 11.33 20.80 -16.84
CA ILE A 92 11.03 19.99 -18.02
C ILE A 92 10.88 18.54 -17.57
N TYR A 93 9.65 18.08 -17.43
CA TYR A 93 9.37 16.69 -17.08
C TYR A 93 9.64 15.78 -18.28
N PRO A 94 10.44 14.71 -18.11
CA PRO A 94 10.60 13.71 -19.17
C PRO A 94 9.25 13.05 -19.48
N ARG A 95 9.14 12.52 -20.70
CA ARG A 95 7.92 11.80 -21.11
C ARG A 95 7.71 10.59 -20.22
N LEU A 96 6.50 10.49 -19.64
CA LEU A 96 6.15 9.41 -18.72
C LEU A 96 6.18 8.02 -19.40
N ILE A 97 5.81 7.95 -20.68
CA ILE A 97 5.96 6.75 -21.51
C ILE A 97 7.13 6.95 -22.46
N LYS A 98 8.09 6.03 -22.39
CA LYS A 98 9.20 5.94 -23.34
C LYS A 98 8.76 5.26 -24.64
N THR A 99 9.45 5.56 -25.74
CA THR A 99 9.17 4.93 -27.05
C THR A 99 9.36 3.41 -26.98
N THR A 100 10.45 2.99 -26.36
CA THR A 100 10.76 1.61 -25.95
C THR A 100 10.54 1.43 -24.47
N ILE A 101 9.96 0.30 -24.09
CA ILE A 101 9.93 -0.15 -22.70
C ILE A 101 11.34 -0.61 -22.31
N GLU A 102 11.75 -0.36 -21.06
CA GLU A 102 13.04 -0.83 -20.56
C GLU A 102 13.09 -2.37 -20.63
N GLY A 103 14.14 -2.91 -21.25
CA GLY A 103 14.31 -4.36 -21.42
C GLY A 103 13.62 -5.00 -22.63
N LEU A 104 12.89 -4.24 -23.45
CA LEU A 104 12.22 -4.74 -24.67
C LEU A 104 12.69 -4.05 -25.95
N THR A 105 12.61 -4.76 -27.07
CA THR A 105 12.81 -4.17 -28.40
C THR A 105 11.62 -3.31 -28.82
N VAL A 106 11.80 -2.50 -29.87
CA VAL A 106 10.75 -1.62 -30.42
C VAL A 106 9.54 -2.43 -30.91
N GLN A 107 9.77 -3.59 -31.52
CA GLN A 107 8.71 -4.45 -32.08
C GLN A 107 7.90 -5.09 -30.96
N GLU A 108 8.56 -5.71 -29.99
CA GLU A 108 7.93 -6.29 -28.80
C GLU A 108 7.15 -5.22 -28.02
N THR A 109 7.68 -4.01 -27.88
CA THR A 109 6.96 -2.90 -27.23
C THR A 109 5.65 -2.56 -27.94
N LYS A 110 5.63 -2.57 -29.28
CA LYS A 110 4.40 -2.35 -30.07
C LYS A 110 3.41 -3.49 -29.86
N GLU A 111 3.90 -4.73 -29.82
CA GLU A 111 3.08 -5.90 -29.54
C GLU A 111 2.47 -5.84 -28.14
N MET A 112 3.24 -5.45 -27.12
CA MET A 112 2.75 -5.27 -25.75
C MET A 112 1.66 -4.20 -25.65
N ARG A 113 1.80 -3.09 -26.37
CA ARG A 113 0.72 -2.07 -26.45
C ARG A 113 -0.54 -2.64 -27.11
N LYS A 114 -0.38 -3.46 -28.16
CA LYS A 114 -1.51 -4.13 -28.84
C LYS A 114 -2.17 -5.16 -27.91
N LYS A 115 -1.38 -6.00 -27.22
CA LYS A 115 -1.85 -6.98 -26.24
C LYS A 115 -2.58 -6.30 -25.08
N GLY A 116 -1.99 -5.26 -24.50
CA GLY A 116 -2.60 -4.50 -23.40
C GLY A 116 -3.93 -3.86 -23.76
N LEU A 117 -4.14 -3.47 -25.03
CA LEU A 117 -5.44 -2.98 -25.48
C LEU A 117 -6.52 -4.08 -25.50
N HIS A 118 -6.14 -5.34 -25.72
CA HIS A 118 -7.04 -6.50 -25.77
C HIS A 118 -7.18 -7.23 -24.42
N ALA A 119 -6.28 -6.98 -23.47
CA ALA A 119 -6.35 -7.52 -22.11
C ALA A 119 -7.68 -7.17 -21.42
N PRO A 120 -8.22 -8.00 -20.52
CA PRO A 120 -9.46 -7.70 -19.80
C PRO A 120 -9.34 -6.42 -18.96
N VAL A 121 -10.46 -5.70 -18.75
CA VAL A 121 -10.44 -4.55 -17.81
C VAL A 121 -10.43 -5.12 -16.40
N LEU A 122 -9.44 -4.75 -15.59
CA LEU A 122 -9.40 -5.12 -14.17
C LEU A 122 -10.45 -4.34 -13.38
N THR A 123 -10.42 -3.01 -13.49
CA THR A 123 -11.34 -2.14 -12.75
C THR A 123 -11.60 -0.84 -13.49
N LYS A 124 -12.76 -0.25 -13.22
CA LYS A 124 -13.13 1.08 -13.70
C LYS A 124 -13.00 2.09 -12.56
N LEU A 125 -12.16 3.10 -12.75
CA LEU A 125 -12.02 4.18 -11.79
C LEU A 125 -13.28 5.05 -11.80
N ALA A 126 -13.94 5.12 -10.65
CA ALA A 126 -15.14 5.92 -10.48
C ALA A 126 -14.84 7.41 -10.33
N LYS A 127 -15.82 8.25 -10.68
CA LYS A 127 -15.78 9.72 -10.52
C LYS A 127 -15.87 10.16 -9.05
N ASN A 128 -16.13 9.23 -8.13
CA ASN A 128 -16.16 9.50 -6.69
C ASN A 128 -14.76 9.84 -6.12
N GLY A 129 -13.69 9.52 -6.85
CA GLY A 129 -12.33 9.93 -6.52
C GLY A 129 -11.63 9.08 -5.46
N TYR A 130 -12.18 7.94 -5.03
CA TYR A 130 -11.52 7.11 -4.01
C TYR A 130 -10.87 5.86 -4.62
N TYR A 131 -9.54 5.74 -4.48
CA TYR A 131 -8.71 4.77 -5.20
C TYR A 131 -7.80 3.92 -4.30
N ALA A 132 -8.07 3.82 -2.99
CA ALA A 132 -7.17 3.11 -2.07
C ALA A 132 -7.07 1.60 -2.35
N SER A 133 -8.12 0.98 -2.88
CA SER A 133 -8.10 -0.45 -3.25
C SER A 133 -7.34 -0.73 -4.55
N LEU A 134 -6.99 0.30 -5.32
CA LEU A 134 -6.42 0.14 -6.65
C LEU A 134 -5.09 -0.59 -6.63
N VAL A 135 -4.22 -0.25 -5.67
CA VAL A 135 -2.90 -0.87 -5.53
C VAL A 135 -3.02 -2.36 -5.25
N SER A 136 -3.91 -2.75 -4.33
CA SER A 136 -4.16 -4.16 -4.01
C SER A 136 -4.71 -4.90 -5.23
N MET A 137 -5.73 -4.35 -5.90
CA MET A 137 -6.30 -4.96 -7.11
C MET A 137 -5.26 -5.17 -8.22
N VAL A 138 -4.34 -4.21 -8.41
CA VAL A 138 -3.28 -4.32 -9.42
C VAL A 138 -2.26 -5.40 -9.04
N ARG A 139 -1.90 -5.50 -7.75
CA ARG A 139 -1.03 -6.58 -7.25
C ARG A 139 -1.67 -7.94 -7.46
N ASP A 140 -2.95 -8.08 -7.13
CA ASP A 140 -3.70 -9.32 -7.32
C ASP A 140 -3.86 -9.65 -8.81
N GLY A 141 -4.10 -8.63 -9.65
CA GLY A 141 -4.15 -8.77 -11.09
C GLY A 141 -2.85 -9.29 -11.69
N PHE A 142 -1.70 -8.90 -11.14
CA PHE A 142 -0.38 -9.38 -11.58
C PHE A 142 -0.08 -10.84 -11.22
N LEU A 143 -0.87 -11.46 -10.33
CA LEU A 143 -0.81 -12.90 -10.08
C LEU A 143 -1.45 -13.71 -11.22
N ALA A 144 -2.48 -13.16 -11.85
CA ALA A 144 -3.21 -13.82 -12.93
C ALA A 144 -2.67 -13.48 -14.32
N ASP A 145 -2.40 -12.19 -14.57
CA ASP A 145 -2.03 -11.67 -15.89
C ASP A 145 -0.71 -10.88 -15.83
N GLU A 146 0.09 -10.95 -16.90
CA GLU A 146 1.31 -10.12 -17.02
C GLU A 146 1.00 -8.62 -17.25
N LEU A 147 -0.17 -8.34 -17.82
CA LEU A 147 -0.64 -7.04 -18.26
C LEU A 147 -1.96 -6.72 -17.59
N VAL A 148 -2.03 -5.56 -16.93
CA VAL A 148 -3.25 -5.10 -16.27
C VAL A 148 -3.74 -3.83 -16.96
N ARG A 149 -5.02 -3.83 -17.34
CA ARG A 149 -5.71 -2.70 -17.96
C ARG A 149 -6.72 -2.09 -16.98
N ILE A 150 -6.59 -0.80 -16.72
CA ILE A 150 -7.46 -0.02 -15.84
C ILE A 150 -8.24 1.00 -16.68
N ASP A 151 -9.57 0.97 -16.61
CA ASP A 151 -10.43 1.92 -17.31
C ASP A 151 -10.57 3.20 -16.49
N CYS A 152 -10.18 4.33 -17.05
CA CYS A 152 -10.24 5.66 -16.42
C CYS A 152 -11.25 6.58 -17.12
N LYS A 153 -12.25 6.01 -17.80
CA LYS A 153 -13.28 6.78 -18.50
C LYS A 153 -13.89 7.90 -17.65
N GLY A 154 -13.80 9.12 -18.15
CA GLY A 154 -14.32 10.31 -17.48
C GLY A 154 -13.43 10.88 -16.37
N LEU A 155 -12.19 10.40 -16.22
CA LEU A 155 -11.15 11.10 -15.48
C LEU A 155 -10.35 12.01 -16.42
N PRO A 156 -9.92 13.20 -15.96
CA PRO A 156 -9.10 14.09 -16.75
C PRO A 156 -7.70 13.53 -16.96
N LYS A 157 -7.07 13.90 -18.09
CA LYS A 157 -5.75 13.42 -18.52
C LYS A 157 -4.62 13.64 -17.53
N SER A 158 -4.71 14.70 -16.73
CA SER A 158 -3.75 14.95 -15.64
C SER A 158 -3.79 13.85 -14.58
N ASP A 159 -4.98 13.35 -14.26
CA ASP A 159 -5.20 12.56 -13.05
C ASP A 159 -4.81 11.11 -13.27
N TYR A 160 -5.29 10.48 -14.34
CA TYR A 160 -4.88 9.09 -14.62
C TYR A 160 -3.38 8.98 -14.95
N ARG A 161 -2.75 10.06 -15.44
CA ARG A 161 -1.28 10.13 -15.54
C ARG A 161 -0.62 10.14 -14.17
N LYS A 162 -1.06 11.01 -13.25
CA LYS A 162 -0.55 11.04 -11.87
C LYS A 162 -0.78 9.70 -11.14
N ILE A 163 -1.95 9.07 -11.35
CA ILE A 163 -2.25 7.72 -10.83
C ILE A 163 -1.26 6.71 -11.39
N GLY A 164 -0.97 6.73 -12.70
CA GLY A 164 0.03 5.86 -13.29
C GLY A 164 1.44 6.05 -12.70
N VAL A 165 1.86 7.29 -12.44
CA VAL A 165 3.14 7.56 -11.73
C VAL A 165 3.12 6.93 -10.34
N LYS A 166 2.06 7.18 -9.56
CA LYS A 166 1.92 6.62 -8.21
C LYS A 166 1.89 5.09 -8.20
N LEU A 167 1.22 4.47 -9.18
CA LEU A 167 1.19 3.02 -9.32
C LEU A 167 2.57 2.43 -9.56
N ARG A 168 3.39 3.07 -10.40
CA ARG A 168 4.79 2.65 -10.62
C ARG A 168 5.63 2.73 -9.35
N ASP A 169 5.38 3.72 -8.50
CA ASP A 169 6.14 3.90 -7.26
C ASP A 169 5.71 2.89 -6.17
N LEU A 170 4.43 2.46 -6.17
CA LEU A 170 3.84 1.55 -5.17
C LEU A 170 3.87 0.07 -5.56
N VAL A 171 3.90 -0.21 -6.86
CA VAL A 171 3.95 -1.54 -7.45
C VAL A 171 5.08 -1.54 -8.47
N PRO A 172 6.05 -2.46 -8.40
CA PRO A 172 7.12 -2.56 -9.39
C PRO A 172 6.52 -2.96 -10.73
N CYS A 173 6.12 -1.97 -11.51
CA CYS A 173 5.44 -2.13 -12.79
C CYS A 173 5.88 -1.04 -13.77
N VAL A 174 5.80 -1.35 -15.05
CA VAL A 174 6.17 -0.44 -16.12
C VAL A 174 4.92 0.07 -16.83
N LEU A 175 4.86 1.38 -17.04
CA LEU A 175 3.76 2.03 -17.76
C LEU A 175 3.90 1.78 -19.27
N VAL A 176 2.92 1.09 -19.85
CA VAL A 176 2.93 0.70 -21.27
C VAL A 176 2.23 1.76 -22.13
N SER A 177 1.02 2.16 -21.73
CA SER A 177 0.21 3.15 -22.46
C SER A 177 -0.81 3.87 -21.56
N PHE A 178 -1.18 5.07 -21.99
CA PHE A 178 -2.27 5.90 -21.45
C PHE A 178 -3.36 6.20 -22.49
N ASP A 179 -3.44 5.39 -23.55
CA ASP A 179 -4.34 5.63 -24.68
C ASP A 179 -5.82 5.43 -24.28
N LYS A 180 -6.72 6.18 -24.94
CA LYS A 180 -8.18 6.02 -24.80
C LYS A 180 -8.72 6.09 -23.36
N GLU A 181 -8.11 6.92 -22.50
CA GLU A 181 -8.49 7.02 -21.08
C GLU A 181 -8.31 5.69 -20.33
N GLN A 182 -7.34 4.87 -20.74
CA GLN A 182 -6.99 3.61 -20.08
C GLN A 182 -5.54 3.67 -19.61
N ILE A 183 -5.27 3.07 -18.45
CA ILE A 183 -3.90 2.86 -17.97
C ILE A 183 -3.58 1.39 -18.23
N ILE A 184 -2.50 1.13 -18.97
CA ILE A 184 -1.98 -0.21 -19.18
C ILE A 184 -0.63 -0.28 -18.45
N VAL A 185 -0.54 -1.19 -17.50
CA VAL A 185 0.67 -1.49 -16.73
C VAL A 185 1.13 -2.92 -17.02
N TRP A 186 2.44 -3.10 -17.07
CA TRP A 186 3.08 -4.39 -17.24
C TRP A 186 3.96 -4.67 -16.03
N ARG A 187 3.94 -5.91 -15.55
CA ARG A 187 4.70 -6.33 -14.37
C ARG A 187 6.22 -6.25 -14.59
N GLY A 188 6.68 -6.49 -15.81
CA GLY A 188 8.11 -6.71 -16.09
C GLY A 188 8.41 -8.18 -16.39
N LYS A 189 9.58 -8.45 -16.95
CA LYS A 189 9.99 -9.78 -17.43
C LYS A 189 10.39 -10.72 -16.28
N ASP A 190 10.80 -10.16 -15.15
CA ASP A 190 11.58 -10.88 -14.12
C ASP A 190 10.74 -11.51 -12.99
N HIS A 191 9.43 -11.67 -13.16
CA HIS A 191 8.61 -12.22 -12.07
C HIS A 191 8.76 -13.73 -11.90
N ASP A 192 9.09 -14.46 -12.98
CA ASP A 192 9.23 -15.92 -12.92
C ASP A 192 10.51 -16.35 -12.17
N GLU A 193 11.60 -15.59 -12.23
CA GLU A 193 12.86 -15.98 -11.58
C GLU A 193 12.79 -15.86 -10.05
N SER A 194 12.05 -14.89 -9.52
CA SER A 194 11.89 -14.73 -8.06
C SER A 194 10.97 -15.76 -7.40
N ILE A 195 10.08 -16.40 -8.17
CA ILE A 195 9.15 -17.43 -7.67
C ILE A 195 9.84 -18.80 -7.67
N GLN A 196 10.61 -19.12 -8.71
CA GLN A 196 11.36 -20.38 -8.78
C GLN A 196 12.43 -20.48 -7.68
N ASP A 197 13.14 -19.39 -7.39
CA ASP A 197 14.16 -19.36 -6.34
C ASP A 197 13.58 -19.56 -4.92
N ASN A 198 12.35 -19.11 -4.69
CA ASN A 198 11.64 -19.30 -3.43
C ASN A 198 11.00 -20.70 -3.30
N MET A 199 10.59 -21.33 -4.40
CA MET A 199 10.11 -22.72 -4.35
C MET A 199 11.25 -23.71 -4.15
N HIS A 200 12.43 -23.47 -4.74
CA HIS A 200 13.63 -24.29 -4.52
C HIS A 200 14.24 -24.15 -3.11
N LYS A 201 14.01 -23.02 -2.43
CA LYS A 201 14.40 -22.82 -1.03
C LYS A 201 13.39 -23.39 -0.02
N ALA A 202 12.11 -23.47 -0.37
CA ALA A 202 11.07 -23.96 0.52
C ALA A 202 11.01 -25.50 0.59
N PHE A 203 11.40 -26.21 -0.47
CA PHE A 203 11.47 -27.67 -0.48
C PHE A 203 12.67 -28.16 -1.31
N PRO A 204 13.83 -28.46 -0.68
CA PRO A 204 14.85 -29.25 -1.32
C PRO A 204 14.27 -30.64 -1.58
N SER A 205 14.24 -31.07 -2.84
CA SER A 205 13.81 -32.42 -3.20
C SER A 205 14.67 -33.46 -2.46
N VAL A 206 14.07 -34.18 -1.51
CA VAL A 206 14.64 -35.35 -0.84
C VAL A 206 14.63 -36.52 -1.83
N LEU A 207 15.43 -36.46 -2.89
CA LEU A 207 15.78 -37.61 -3.73
C LEU A 207 17.08 -37.29 -4.48
N GLN A 208 18.21 -37.29 -3.77
CA GLN A 208 19.51 -37.58 -4.38
C GLN A 208 20.50 -38.03 -3.29
N LEU A 209 20.19 -39.11 -2.59
CA LEU A 209 21.20 -39.88 -1.89
C LEU A 209 21.21 -41.27 -2.50
N GLU A 210 22.01 -41.43 -3.55
CA GLU A 210 22.62 -42.70 -4.00
C GLU A 210 23.34 -42.44 -5.32
N SER A 211 24.67 -42.25 -5.27
CA SER A 211 25.65 -42.69 -6.29
C SER A 211 27.00 -42.01 -6.08
N ALA A 212 27.74 -42.49 -5.08
CA ALA A 212 29.20 -42.41 -5.09
C ALA A 212 29.77 -43.62 -4.33
N ALA A 213 29.57 -44.80 -4.91
CA ALA A 213 30.43 -45.95 -4.65
C ALA A 213 31.69 -45.79 -5.50
N GLY A 214 32.85 -45.75 -4.86
CA GLY A 214 34.15 -45.66 -5.49
C GLY A 214 35.24 -45.87 -4.44
N GLU A 215 35.84 -47.05 -4.50
CA GLU A 215 36.71 -47.69 -3.52
C GLU A 215 38.07 -46.98 -3.36
N ASN A 216 38.64 -47.02 -2.14
CA ASN A 216 40.05 -47.35 -1.94
C ASN A 216 40.33 -47.69 -0.46
N GLU A 217 40.96 -48.85 -0.28
CA GLU A 217 41.42 -49.46 0.97
C GLU A 217 42.76 -48.85 1.42
N GLN A 218 42.95 -48.65 2.74
CA GLN A 218 43.91 -49.38 3.60
C GLN A 218 44.23 -48.63 4.91
N GLU A 219 43.99 -49.37 6.01
CA GLU A 219 44.70 -49.45 7.30
C GLU A 219 45.03 -48.20 8.13
N GLU A 220 44.40 -48.07 9.30
CA GLU A 220 45.07 -48.36 10.58
C GLU A 220 44.07 -48.49 11.74
N ALA A 221 44.43 -49.35 12.70
CA ALA A 221 43.63 -49.78 13.83
C ALA A 221 43.96 -49.01 15.11
N SER A 222 42.96 -48.74 15.96
CA SER A 222 42.99 -48.72 17.43
C SER A 222 41.69 -48.09 17.95
N SER A 223 40.75 -48.90 18.47
CA SER A 223 40.48 -49.08 19.89
C SER A 223 40.13 -47.78 20.65
N GLU A 224 38.86 -47.62 21.03
CA GLU A 224 38.45 -47.67 22.43
C GLU A 224 36.93 -47.54 22.59
N SER A 225 36.39 -48.46 23.39
CA SER A 225 35.06 -48.45 23.97
C SER A 225 34.88 -47.31 24.95
N VAL A 226 33.64 -46.85 25.16
CA VAL A 226 32.95 -46.95 26.47
C VAL A 226 31.49 -46.51 26.31
N ALA A 227 30.62 -47.35 26.86
CA ALA A 227 29.18 -47.17 27.00
C ALA A 227 28.82 -46.11 28.05
N GLY A 228 27.61 -45.60 27.97
CA GLY A 228 27.04 -44.73 29.01
C GLY A 228 25.64 -44.28 28.66
N GLU A 229 24.71 -45.22 28.63
CA GLU A 229 23.28 -44.95 28.72
C GLU A 229 22.98 -44.17 30.01
N ASN A 230 22.04 -43.22 29.95
CA ASN A 230 21.11 -43.01 31.04
C ASN A 230 19.82 -42.38 30.50
N GLU A 231 18.81 -43.22 30.42
CA GLU A 231 17.40 -42.87 30.32
C GLU A 231 16.88 -42.33 31.67
N HIS A 232 15.93 -41.41 31.59
CA HIS A 232 14.66 -41.28 32.36
C HIS A 232 14.29 -39.80 32.35
N GLY A 233 13.12 -39.40 31.85
CA GLY A 233 11.80 -39.93 32.20
C GLY A 233 11.06 -38.76 32.88
N GLU A 234 10.32 -38.00 32.09
CA GLU A 234 8.86 -37.82 32.20
C GLU A 234 8.35 -37.46 33.61
N LYS A 235 7.65 -36.31 33.71
CA LYS A 235 6.20 -36.29 33.98
C LYS A 235 5.59 -34.88 34.07
N GLU A 236 4.43 -34.79 33.39
CA GLU A 236 3.15 -34.16 33.79
C GLU A 236 3.15 -32.67 34.15
N GLU A 237 2.54 -31.81 33.33
CA GLU A 237 1.09 -31.55 33.21
C GLU A 237 0.43 -31.05 34.50
N THR A 238 0.07 -29.77 34.53
CA THR A 238 -1.13 -29.30 35.24
C THR A 238 -1.85 -28.23 34.43
N SER A 239 -3.04 -28.61 33.99
CA SER A 239 -4.17 -27.83 33.52
C SER A 239 -4.68 -26.81 34.55
N VAL A 240 -5.14 -25.62 34.09
CA VAL A 240 -6.33 -24.96 34.66
C VAL A 240 -7.05 -24.17 33.55
N ASP A 241 -8.26 -24.63 33.26
CA ASP A 241 -9.31 -23.94 32.50
C ASP A 241 -10.09 -23.00 33.45
N CYS A 242 -10.61 -21.87 32.96
CA CYS A 242 -11.82 -21.30 33.55
C CYS A 242 -12.61 -20.52 32.51
N SER A 243 -13.85 -20.95 32.32
CA SER A 243 -14.84 -20.45 31.39
C SER A 243 -15.96 -19.68 32.11
N SER A 244 -16.71 -18.91 31.31
CA SER A 244 -18.12 -18.50 31.46
C SER A 244 -18.50 -17.20 32.21
N ASP A 245 -18.91 -16.21 31.40
CA ASP A 245 -20.27 -15.64 31.24
C ASP A 245 -21.18 -15.26 32.44
N GLU A 246 -21.71 -14.02 32.41
CA GLU A 246 -23.14 -13.60 32.56
C GLU A 246 -23.21 -12.04 32.42
N TRP A 247 -23.78 -11.45 31.36
CA TRP A 247 -25.20 -11.07 31.08
C TRP A 247 -25.88 -10.14 32.09
N SER A 248 -26.23 -8.92 31.64
CA SER A 248 -27.43 -8.17 32.09
C SER A 248 -27.84 -7.13 31.05
N GLU A 249 -28.97 -7.38 30.39
CA GLU A 249 -29.77 -6.39 29.69
C GLU A 249 -30.68 -5.64 30.69
N ILE A 250 -31.02 -4.38 30.39
CA ILE A 250 -32.28 -3.76 30.82
C ILE A 250 -32.74 -2.76 29.75
N SER A 251 -34.03 -2.87 29.41
CA SER A 251 -34.78 -2.16 28.37
C SER A 251 -35.67 -1.04 28.91
N SER A 252 -35.92 0.00 28.08
CA SER A 252 -37.16 0.80 27.92
C SER A 252 -37.67 1.65 29.12
N SER A 253 -38.36 2.80 29.03
CA SER A 253 -39.14 3.46 27.97
C SER A 253 -39.55 4.90 28.38
N ASP A 254 -39.78 5.77 27.38
CA ASP A 254 -40.89 6.74 27.15
C ASP A 254 -41.14 8.11 27.87
N ASN A 255 -41.43 9.10 26.99
CA ASN A 255 -42.39 10.25 26.96
C ASN A 255 -42.07 11.62 27.67
N VAL A 256 -41.84 12.75 26.94
CA VAL A 256 -42.76 13.76 26.26
C VAL A 256 -43.23 14.88 27.23
N PRO A 257 -43.61 16.17 26.89
CA PRO A 257 -43.75 16.92 25.60
C PRO A 257 -43.11 18.35 25.53
N ASP A 258 -43.35 18.97 24.36
CA ASP A 258 -43.28 20.38 23.89
C ASP A 258 -43.50 21.55 24.86
N ASP A 259 -42.88 22.70 24.55
CA ASP A 259 -43.57 24.00 24.56
C ASP A 259 -42.85 25.10 23.72
N LYS A 260 -43.65 25.71 22.83
CA LYS A 260 -43.63 27.07 22.21
C LYS A 260 -42.37 27.68 21.58
#